data_AF-A0A699JKW8-F1
#
_entry.id   AF-A0A699JKW8-F1
#
_cell.length_a   1.000
_cell.length_b   1.000
_cell.length_c   1.000
_cell.angle_alpha   90.00
_cell.angle_beta   90.00
_cell.angle_gamma   90.00
#
_symmetry.space_group_name_H-M   'P 1'
#
loop_
_entity.id
_entity.type
_entity.pdbx_description
1 polymer ?
#
loop_
_entity_poly.entity_id
_entity_poly.type
_entity_poly.pdbx_seq_one_letter_code
_entity_poly.pdbx_strand_id
1 'polypeptide(L)'
;TTDVPGIYMQEFWATATVHHHSIRFKMNNKKRIVNLKYFREMLHICPRLPNRTFDELPFKEEIMAFFRYLGHSREIKKITDVNINKLHQPWRAFATVINKCLSEKSIGYDSLRLSQAQILWGMYHKKNVDFAYLLWEDFVYQVEHKDAKKSN
;
A
#
# COMPACT_ATOMS: atom_id res chain seq x y z
N THR A 1 10.16 -22.74 -8.32
CA THR A 1 9.74 -23.15 -6.97
C THR A 1 8.96 -22.00 -6.37
N THR A 2 7.68 -22.18 -6.06
CA THR A 2 6.89 -21.13 -5.39
C THR A 2 7.41 -21.01 -3.96
N ASP A 3 7.81 -19.81 -3.58
CA ASP A 3 8.31 -19.54 -2.23
C ASP A 3 7.18 -19.77 -1.20
N VAL A 4 7.47 -20.51 -0.12
CA VAL A 4 6.49 -20.93 0.88
C VAL A 4 5.75 -19.74 1.52
N PRO A 5 6.43 -18.63 1.90
CA PRO A 5 5.78 -17.38 2.28
C PRO A 5 4.85 -16.81 1.22
N GLY A 6 5.19 -16.94 -0.07
CA GLY A 6 4.36 -16.46 -1.17
C GLY A 6 2.99 -17.14 -1.21
N ILE A 7 2.94 -18.46 -1.00
CA ILE A 7 1.70 -19.24 -0.98
C ILE A 7 0.78 -18.77 0.16
N TYR A 8 1.35 -18.51 1.35
CA TYR A 8 0.58 -18.02 2.49
C TYR A 8 0.04 -16.61 2.27
N MET A 9 0.83 -15.73 1.66
CA MET A 9 0.37 -14.39 1.32
C MET A 9 -0.77 -14.43 0.30
N GLN A 10 -0.70 -15.32 -0.70
CA GLN A 10 -1.79 -15.52 -1.67
C GLN A 10 -3.06 -16.04 -0.99
N GLU A 11 -2.98 -17.06 -0.12
CA GLU A 11 -4.14 -17.59 0.61
C GLU A 11 -4.77 -16.51 1.52
N PHE A 12 -3.92 -15.75 2.22
CA PHE A 12 -4.33 -14.61 3.03
C PHE A 12 -5.10 -13.60 2.18
N TRP A 13 -4.52 -13.12 1.08
CA TRP A 13 -5.17 -12.13 0.22
C TRP A 13 -6.42 -12.68 -0.46
N ALA A 14 -6.46 -13.95 -0.85
CA ALA A 14 -7.65 -14.55 -1.46
C ALA A 14 -8.84 -14.64 -0.49
N THR A 15 -8.59 -14.73 0.82
CA THR A 15 -9.63 -15.02 1.82
C THR A 15 -9.85 -13.93 2.86
N ALA A 16 -8.98 -12.92 2.91
CA ALA A 16 -9.07 -11.81 3.86
C ALA A 16 -10.31 -10.94 3.57
N THR A 17 -11.10 -10.75 4.61
CA THR A 17 -12.28 -9.88 4.67
C THR A 17 -12.20 -9.00 5.92
N VAL A 18 -12.65 -7.75 5.82
CA VAL A 18 -12.80 -6.85 6.98
C VAL A 18 -14.23 -6.98 7.49
N HIS A 19 -14.38 -7.20 8.81
CA HIS A 19 -15.68 -7.30 9.46
C HIS A 19 -15.64 -6.55 10.79
N HIS A 20 -16.34 -5.42 10.86
CA HIS A 20 -16.35 -4.52 12.03
C HIS A 20 -14.91 -4.14 12.44
N HIS A 21 -14.45 -4.61 13.60
CA HIS A 21 -13.12 -4.34 14.15
C HIS A 21 -12.17 -5.54 14.01
N SER A 22 -12.36 -6.41 13.02
CA SER A 22 -11.46 -7.54 12.80
C SER A 22 -11.26 -7.91 11.33
N ILE A 23 -10.09 -8.47 11.03
CA ILE A 23 -9.77 -9.15 9.77
C ILE A 23 -10.05 -10.62 9.97
N ARG A 24 -10.81 -11.21 9.04
CA ARG A 24 -11.05 -12.65 8.98
C ARG A 24 -10.41 -13.19 7.72
N PHE A 25 -9.61 -14.25 7.85
CA PHE A 25 -8.96 -14.91 6.71
C PHE A 25 -8.81 -16.40 6.98
N LYS A 26 -8.44 -17.16 5.96
CA LYS A 26 -8.03 -18.56 6.10
C LYS A 26 -6.52 -18.66 5.89
N MET A 27 -5.92 -19.57 6.64
CA MET A 27 -4.51 -19.92 6.51
C MET A 27 -4.36 -21.41 6.81
N ASN A 28 -3.81 -22.19 5.88
CA ASN A 28 -3.77 -23.65 5.96
C ASN A 28 -5.17 -24.26 6.23
N ASN A 29 -6.20 -23.78 5.52
CA ASN A 29 -7.60 -24.17 5.72
C ASN A 29 -8.19 -23.86 7.12
N LYS A 30 -7.47 -23.17 8.00
CA LYS A 30 -7.95 -22.76 9.32
C LYS A 30 -8.40 -21.31 9.29
N LYS A 31 -9.61 -21.03 9.78
CA LYS A 31 -10.10 -19.65 9.95
C LYS A 31 -9.29 -18.95 11.04
N ARG A 32 -8.85 -17.73 10.75
CA ARG A 32 -8.12 -16.84 11.66
C ARG A 32 -8.87 -15.52 11.76
N ILE A 33 -8.84 -14.93 12.96
CA ILE A 33 -9.44 -13.63 13.25
C ILE A 33 -8.38 -12.81 13.96
N VAL A 34 -8.12 -11.61 13.46
CA VAL A 34 -7.18 -10.66 14.06
C VAL A 34 -7.88 -9.32 14.22
N ASN A 35 -7.73 -8.68 15.38
CA ASN A 35 -8.28 -7.34 15.60
C ASN A 35 -7.57 -6.32 14.69
N LEU A 36 -8.32 -5.39 14.07
CA LEU A 36 -7.74 -4.38 13.17
C LEU A 36 -6.65 -3.55 13.86
N LYS A 37 -6.86 -3.19 15.13
CA LYS A 37 -5.89 -2.40 15.92
C LYS A 37 -4.58 -3.17 16.09
N TYR A 38 -4.64 -4.43 16.51
CA TYR A 38 -3.43 -5.26 16.64
C TYR A 38 -2.76 -5.51 15.30
N PHE A 39 -3.53 -5.70 14.22
CA PHE A 39 -2.93 -5.84 12.90
C PHE A 39 -2.20 -4.57 12.46
N ARG A 40 -2.79 -3.38 12.67
CA ARG A 40 -2.09 -2.10 12.44
C ARG A 40 -0.83 -2.00 13.29
N GLU A 41 -0.89 -2.41 14.56
CA GLU A 41 0.29 -2.40 15.43
C GLU A 41 1.41 -3.32 14.92
N MET A 42 1.07 -4.48 14.35
CA MET A 42 2.05 -5.36 13.69
C MET A 42 2.70 -4.74 12.45
N LEU A 43 2.05 -3.77 11.79
CA LEU A 43 2.59 -3.04 10.63
C LEU A 43 3.56 -1.92 11.02
N HIS A 44 3.89 -1.74 12.31
CA HIS A 44 4.92 -0.79 12.73
C HIS A 44 6.32 -1.27 12.32
N ILE A 45 6.73 -0.89 11.11
CA ILE A 45 8.09 -1.11 10.59
C ILE A 45 9.10 -0.16 11.26
N CYS A 46 8.66 1.08 11.56
CA CYS A 46 9.44 2.05 12.32
C CYS A 46 8.86 2.17 13.73
N PRO A 47 9.63 1.85 14.80
CA PRO A 47 9.18 2.13 16.16
C PRO A 47 9.01 3.64 16.33
N ARG A 48 7.90 4.05 16.96
CA ARG A 48 7.68 5.46 17.31
C ARG A 48 8.87 5.93 18.13
N LEU A 49 9.55 6.98 17.67
CA LEU A 49 10.54 7.66 18.49
C LEU A 49 9.80 8.30 19.68
N PRO A 50 10.14 7.96 20.93
CA PRO A 50 9.44 8.50 22.09
C PRO A 50 9.52 10.04 22.05
N ASN A 51 8.39 10.68 22.33
CA ASN A 51 8.22 12.14 22.36
C ASN A 51 8.40 12.87 21.01
N ARG A 52 8.39 12.17 19.86
CA ARG A 52 8.28 12.81 18.54
C ARG A 52 6.92 12.55 17.91
N THR A 53 6.29 13.63 17.45
CA THR A 53 5.11 13.56 16.59
C THR A 53 5.50 13.06 15.20
N PHE A 54 4.53 12.50 14.47
CA PHE A 54 4.73 12.21 13.06
C PHE A 54 4.80 13.52 12.26
N ASP A 55 5.58 13.51 11.18
CA ASP A 55 5.59 14.57 10.20
C ASP A 55 4.22 14.64 9.50
N GLU A 56 3.82 15.86 9.12
CA GLU A 56 2.61 16.05 8.32
C GLU A 56 2.74 15.35 6.97
N LEU A 57 1.63 14.74 6.53
CA LEU A 57 1.56 14.09 5.23
C LEU A 57 1.46 15.15 4.13
N PRO A 58 2.11 14.93 2.97
CA PRO A 58 2.02 15.86 1.87
C PRO A 58 0.60 15.89 1.29
N PHE A 59 0.19 17.07 0.84
CA PHE A 59 -1.08 17.24 0.12
C PHE A 59 -0.98 16.69 -1.31
N LYS A 60 -2.11 16.60 -2.01
CA LYS A 60 -2.16 15.97 -3.34
C LYS A 60 -1.25 16.67 -4.34
N GLU A 61 -1.18 17.99 -4.26
CA GLU A 61 -0.38 18.85 -5.14
C GLU A 61 1.12 18.60 -4.95
N GLU A 62 1.57 18.45 -3.70
CA GLU A 62 2.95 18.11 -3.36
C GLU A 62 3.33 16.72 -3.84
N ILE A 63 2.42 15.75 -3.69
CA ILE A 63 2.60 14.39 -4.25
C ILE A 63 2.72 14.43 -5.78
N MET A 64 1.89 15.22 -6.46
CA MET A 64 1.97 15.35 -7.92
C MET A 64 3.28 16.00 -8.36
N ALA A 65 3.73 17.05 -7.65
CA ALA A 65 5.03 17.68 -7.88
C ALA A 65 6.19 16.69 -7.65
N PHE A 66 6.09 15.86 -6.59
CA PHE A 66 7.05 14.81 -6.31
C PHE A 66 7.17 13.80 -7.44
N PHE A 67 6.06 13.30 -8.00
CA PHE A 67 6.14 12.37 -9.15
C PHE A 67 6.71 13.01 -10.42
N ARG A 68 6.44 14.30 -10.67
CA ARG A 68 7.09 15.04 -11.77
C ARG A 68 8.61 15.10 -11.54
N TYR A 69 9.03 15.37 -10.32
CA TYR A 69 10.44 15.35 -9.92
C TYR A 69 11.08 13.96 -10.10
N LEU A 70 10.36 12.87 -9.81
CA LEU A 70 10.81 11.49 -10.08
C LEU A 70 10.83 11.11 -11.58
N GLY A 71 10.58 12.07 -12.48
CA GLY A 71 10.65 11.92 -13.93
C GLY A 71 9.39 11.34 -14.57
N HIS A 72 8.22 11.53 -13.95
CA HIS A 72 6.96 11.24 -14.62
C HIS A 72 6.76 12.19 -15.80
N SER A 73 6.86 11.65 -17.02
CA SER A 73 6.91 12.41 -18.28
C SER A 73 5.58 13.02 -18.75
N ARG A 74 4.45 12.68 -18.10
CA ARG A 74 3.11 13.17 -18.47
C ARG A 74 2.54 14.13 -17.44
N GLU A 75 1.65 14.99 -17.90
CA GLU A 75 0.83 15.83 -17.03
C GLU A 75 0.03 14.96 -16.05
N ILE A 76 0.22 15.22 -14.75
CA ILE A 76 -0.54 14.59 -13.68
C ILE A 76 -1.56 15.64 -13.23
N LYS A 77 -2.85 15.36 -13.44
CA LYS A 77 -3.98 16.20 -12.96
C LYS A 77 -4.57 15.65 -11.67
N LYS A 78 -4.52 14.34 -11.49
CA LYS A 78 -4.95 13.62 -10.28
C LYS A 78 -3.94 12.53 -9.94
N ILE A 79 -3.88 12.12 -8.68
CA ILE A 79 -3.01 11.01 -8.23
C ILE A 79 -3.35 9.69 -8.93
N THR A 80 -4.62 9.46 -9.25
CA THR A 80 -5.05 8.29 -10.05
C THR A 80 -4.47 8.28 -11.46
N ASP A 81 -4.01 9.42 -11.98
CA ASP A 81 -3.39 9.53 -13.30
C ASP A 81 -1.89 9.20 -13.25
N VAL A 82 -1.31 9.04 -12.05
CA VAL A 82 0.08 8.64 -11.86
C VAL A 82 0.22 7.19 -12.30
N ASN A 83 0.79 7.01 -13.49
CA ASN A 83 1.09 5.69 -14.03
C ASN A 83 2.53 5.34 -13.67
N ILE A 84 2.70 4.31 -12.84
CA ILE A 84 4.04 3.84 -12.40
C ILE A 84 4.95 3.46 -13.57
N ASN A 85 4.40 3.06 -14.72
CA ASN A 85 5.17 2.72 -15.92
C ASN A 85 5.85 3.92 -16.57
N LYS A 86 5.45 5.15 -16.19
CA LYS A 86 6.03 6.40 -16.69
C LYS A 86 7.11 6.97 -15.79
N LEU A 87 7.42 6.32 -14.67
CA LEU A 87 8.55 6.66 -13.81
C LEU A 87 9.86 6.07 -14.36
N HIS A 88 10.99 6.68 -14.02
CA HIS A 88 12.30 6.09 -14.30
C HIS A 88 12.47 4.73 -13.61
N GLN A 89 13.32 3.88 -14.18
CA GLN A 89 13.48 2.46 -13.79
C GLN A 89 13.57 2.21 -12.28
N PRO A 90 14.37 2.95 -11.48
CA PRO A 90 14.47 2.69 -10.04
C PRO A 90 13.14 2.94 -9.32
N TRP A 91 12.52 4.09 -9.58
CA TRP A 91 11.26 4.48 -8.94
C TRP A 91 10.10 3.61 -9.37
N ARG A 92 10.10 3.18 -10.64
CA ARG A 92 9.16 2.19 -11.14
C ARG A 92 9.29 0.88 -10.37
N ALA A 93 10.50 0.36 -10.18
CA ALA A 93 10.73 -0.88 -9.44
C ALA A 93 10.23 -0.78 -7.99
N PHE A 94 10.56 0.31 -7.28
CA PHE A 94 10.07 0.54 -5.91
C PHE A 94 8.55 0.64 -5.83
N ALA A 95 7.93 1.44 -6.70
CA ALA A 95 6.48 1.58 -6.75
C ALA A 95 5.79 0.25 -7.07
N THR A 96 6.35 -0.56 -7.97
CA THR A 96 5.86 -1.91 -8.27
C THR A 96 5.95 -2.83 -7.06
N VAL A 97 7.05 -2.79 -6.29
CA VAL A 97 7.19 -3.60 -5.07
C VAL A 97 6.12 -3.20 -4.04
N ILE A 98 5.96 -1.91 -3.76
CA ILE A 98 4.95 -1.40 -2.82
C ILE A 98 3.55 -1.83 -3.27
N ASN A 99 3.23 -1.62 -4.55
CA ASN A 99 1.91 -1.97 -5.07
C ASN A 99 1.66 -3.48 -5.04
N LYS A 100 2.66 -4.30 -5.35
CA LYS A 100 2.56 -5.76 -5.31
C LYS A 100 2.34 -6.26 -3.88
N CYS A 101 3.04 -5.69 -2.90
CA CYS A 101 2.87 -6.04 -1.48
C CYS A 101 1.46 -5.73 -0.97
N LEU A 102 0.83 -4.67 -1.48
CA LEU A 102 -0.45 -4.18 -0.97
C LEU A 102 -1.68 -4.63 -1.77
N SER A 103 -1.51 -5.01 -3.03
CA SER A 103 -2.64 -5.34 -3.91
C SER A 103 -2.57 -6.73 -4.55
N GLU A 104 -1.47 -7.48 -4.38
CA GLU A 104 -1.18 -8.77 -5.05
C GLU A 104 -1.12 -8.69 -6.59
N LYS A 105 -1.50 -7.56 -7.20
CA LYS A 105 -1.52 -7.37 -8.65
C LYS A 105 -0.13 -7.18 -9.24
N SER A 106 0.03 -7.66 -10.47
CA SER A 106 1.23 -7.48 -11.29
C SER A 106 0.95 -6.81 -12.66
N ILE A 107 -0.28 -6.34 -12.92
CA ILE A 107 -0.73 -6.09 -14.30
C ILE A 107 -1.08 -4.63 -14.59
N GLY A 108 -0.24 -4.02 -15.43
CA GLY A 108 -0.68 -3.31 -16.64
C GLY A 108 -1.00 -1.82 -16.53
N TYR A 109 -1.74 -1.39 -15.50
CA TYR A 109 -2.12 0.01 -15.33
C TYR A 109 -2.40 0.33 -13.85
N ASP A 110 -1.40 0.12 -13.02
CA ASP A 110 -1.53 0.39 -11.59
C ASP A 110 -1.38 1.89 -11.33
N SER A 111 -2.53 2.57 -11.28
CA SER A 111 -2.62 3.90 -10.67
C SER A 111 -2.30 3.79 -9.19
N LEU A 112 -1.34 4.58 -8.73
CA LEU A 112 -0.91 4.53 -7.34
C LEU A 112 -1.96 5.19 -6.43
N ARG A 113 -2.31 4.58 -5.28
CA ARG A 113 -3.21 5.20 -4.30
C ARG A 113 -2.49 6.30 -3.51
N LEU A 114 -3.25 7.23 -2.93
CA LEU A 114 -2.67 8.34 -2.17
C LEU A 114 -1.78 7.84 -1.01
N SER A 115 -2.21 6.84 -0.26
CA SER A 115 -1.40 6.24 0.82
C SER A 115 -0.10 5.64 0.30
N GLN A 116 -0.14 4.91 -0.81
CA GLN A 116 1.06 4.39 -1.47
C GLN A 116 2.02 5.52 -1.89
N ALA A 117 1.47 6.65 -2.36
CA ALA A 117 2.26 7.81 -2.79
C ALA A 117 2.92 8.50 -1.59
N GLN A 118 2.17 8.64 -0.50
CA GLN A 118 2.66 9.20 0.76
C GLN A 118 3.72 8.31 1.41
N ILE A 119 3.61 6.99 1.31
CA ILE A 119 4.66 6.06 1.72
C ILE A 119 5.94 6.32 0.92
N LEU A 120 5.84 6.34 -0.41
CA LEU A 120 7.00 6.57 -1.28
C LEU A 120 7.66 7.93 -1.02
N TRP A 121 6.86 8.98 -0.86
CA TRP A 121 7.33 10.33 -0.51
C TRP A 121 8.03 10.34 0.85
N GLY A 122 7.43 9.72 1.87
CA GLY A 122 7.97 9.67 3.22
C GLY A 122 9.31 8.92 3.26
N MET A 123 9.41 7.80 2.53
CA MET A 123 10.65 7.05 2.37
C MET A 123 11.73 7.88 1.65
N TYR A 124 11.38 8.57 0.56
CA TYR A 124 12.32 9.39 -0.22
C TYR A 124 12.90 10.53 0.62
N HIS A 125 12.05 11.26 1.34
CA HIS A 125 12.46 12.41 2.15
C HIS A 125 12.94 12.03 3.57
N LYS A 126 12.98 10.74 3.90
CA LYS A 126 13.34 10.23 5.24
C LYS A 126 12.48 10.86 6.36
N LYS A 127 11.18 11.00 6.09
CA LYS A 127 10.20 11.59 7.00
C LYS A 127 9.67 10.56 7.98
N ASN A 128 9.43 11.00 9.21
CA ASN A 128 8.78 10.22 10.25
C ASN A 128 7.26 10.24 10.04
N VAL A 129 6.77 9.56 9.01
CA VAL A 129 5.32 9.43 8.76
C VAL A 129 4.75 8.18 9.43
N ASP A 130 3.44 8.17 9.71
CA ASP A 130 2.75 6.98 10.24
C ASP A 130 2.58 5.93 9.12
N PHE A 131 3.67 5.25 8.77
CA PHE A 131 3.67 4.20 7.73
C PHE A 131 2.68 3.08 8.05
N ALA A 132 2.52 2.74 9.33
CA ALA A 132 1.55 1.72 9.75
C ALA A 132 0.12 2.14 9.41
N TYR A 133 -0.23 3.41 9.62
CA TYR A 133 -1.51 3.96 9.20
C TYR A 133 -1.71 3.95 7.68
N LEU A 134 -0.69 4.34 6.91
CA LEU A 134 -0.80 4.37 5.44
C LEU A 134 -0.93 2.96 4.84
N LEU A 135 -0.14 1.99 5.33
CA LEU A 135 -0.24 0.59 4.94
C LEU A 135 -1.60 -0.01 5.34
N TRP A 136 -2.09 0.36 6.53
CA TRP A 136 -3.40 -0.04 7.03
C TRP A 136 -4.55 0.48 6.16
N GLU A 137 -4.55 1.77 5.84
CA GLU A 137 -5.55 2.41 4.99
C GLU A 137 -5.56 1.79 3.59
N ASP A 138 -4.37 1.48 3.04
CA ASP A 138 -4.29 0.77 1.77
C ASP A 138 -4.85 -0.63 1.82
N PHE A 139 -4.44 -1.40 2.84
CA PHE A 139 -4.89 -2.76 3.06
C PHE A 139 -6.42 -2.87 3.15
N VAL A 140 -7.06 -2.08 4.02
CA VAL A 140 -8.52 -2.13 4.24
C VAL A 140 -9.26 -1.84 2.94
N TYR A 141 -8.88 -0.76 2.25
CA TYR A 141 -9.51 -0.39 0.99
C TYR A 141 -9.41 -1.52 -0.04
N GLN A 142 -8.23 -2.13 -0.17
CA GLN A 142 -8.04 -3.23 -1.13
C GLN A 142 -8.92 -4.42 -0.79
N VAL A 143 -9.02 -4.80 0.50
CA VAL A 143 -9.87 -5.90 0.98
C VAL A 143 -11.35 -5.63 0.73
N GLU A 144 -11.84 -4.43 1.04
CA GLU A 144 -13.25 -4.06 0.89
C GLU A 144 -13.69 -3.98 -0.57
N HIS A 145 -12.78 -3.59 -1.48
CA HIS A 145 -13.07 -3.41 -2.90
C HIS A 145 -12.58 -4.57 -3.78
N LYS A 146 -12.37 -5.77 -3.23
CA LYS A 146 -11.94 -6.95 -4.02
C LYS A 146 -13.01 -7.41 -5.03
N ASP A 147 -14.28 -7.40 -4.63
CA ASP A 147 -15.36 -8.03 -5.41
C ASP A 147 -15.89 -7.13 -6.54
N ALA A 148 -15.90 -5.81 -6.35
CA ALA A 148 -16.23 -4.84 -7.41
C ALA A 148 -15.26 -4.91 -8.62
N LYS A 149 -14.10 -5.55 -8.45
CA LYS A 149 -13.02 -5.65 -9.45
C LYS A 149 -13.04 -6.97 -10.25
N LYS A 150 -13.90 -7.94 -9.90
CA LYS A 150 -14.06 -9.22 -10.61
C LYS A 150 -15.18 -9.22 -11.67
N SER A 151 -15.94 -8.12 -11.77
CA SER A 151 -17.13 -8.02 -12.63
C SER A 151 -16.91 -7.23 -13.93
N ASN A 152 -15.66 -6.98 -14.34
CA ASN A 152 -15.32 -6.34 -15.62
C ASN A 152 -14.54 -7.29 -16.52
#